data_AF-A0A962TT32-F1
#
_entry.id   AF-A0A962TT32-F1
#
_cell.length_a   1.000
_cell.length_b   1.000
_cell.length_c   1.000
_cell.angle_alpha   90.00
_cell.angle_beta   90.00
_cell.angle_gamma   90.00
#
_symmetry.space_group_name_H-M   'P 1'
#
loop_
_entity.id
_entity.type
_entity.pdbx_description
1 polymer ?
#
loop_
_entity_poly.entity_id
_entity_poly.type
_entity_poly.pdbx_seq_one_letter_code
_entity_poly.pdbx_strand_id
1 'polypeptide(L)'
;MDSNTQPEDIFRAMEALNAQLGAMEKFVARRFDEISMEINATSQQVDMAESGITTRFAEILEILGAISYHGSGNSAANSGVELEAVIEETEDAANHILDAADRIMDYVTSDEDWNDPKTRDSVRERIQGDIQEILMACTFQDLTGQRIRNTLNNLHQIESRLSATFEKLGIKVKPDQSHIAEKVQKASSQDEIDVLLAEMNSQKGS
;
A
#
# COMPACT_ATOMS: atom_id res chain seq x y z
N MET A 1 84.18 22.51 12.63
CA MET A 1 83.25 23.18 11.69
C MET A 1 84.09 23.55 10.49
N ASP A 2 83.99 22.79 9.41
CA ASP A 2 83.94 23.35 8.06
C ASP A 2 83.71 22.22 7.07
N SER A 3 82.43 22.15 6.72
CA SER A 3 81.83 21.42 5.61
C SER A 3 82.43 21.89 4.29
N ASN A 4 83.51 21.24 3.84
CA ASN A 4 83.97 21.37 2.46
C ASN A 4 83.33 20.25 1.63
N THR A 5 82.06 20.43 1.26
CA THR A 5 81.40 19.63 0.23
C THR A 5 82.16 19.82 -1.08
N GLN A 6 82.92 18.81 -1.50
CA GLN A 6 83.69 18.90 -2.75
C GLN A 6 82.73 18.97 -3.95
N PRO A 7 83.07 19.72 -5.02
CA PRO A 7 82.25 19.82 -6.22
C PRO A 7 81.86 18.47 -6.82
N GLU A 8 82.73 17.47 -6.70
CA GLU A 8 82.53 16.08 -7.11
C GLU A 8 81.36 15.38 -6.38
N ASP A 9 81.20 15.63 -5.08
CA ASP A 9 80.10 15.06 -4.29
C ASP A 9 78.76 15.70 -4.66
N ILE A 10 78.76 17.00 -5.00
CA ILE A 10 77.59 17.72 -5.49
C ILE A 10 77.19 17.20 -6.87
N PHE A 11 78.14 16.97 -7.78
CA PHE A 11 77.87 16.41 -9.10
C PHE A 11 77.30 14.99 -9.01
N ARG A 12 77.85 14.12 -8.17
CA ARG A 12 77.31 12.77 -7.94
C ARG A 12 75.92 12.79 -7.32
N ALA A 13 75.66 13.69 -6.37
CA ALA A 13 74.34 13.85 -5.79
C ALA A 13 73.32 14.34 -6.82
N MET A 14 73.71 15.26 -7.72
CA MET A 14 72.86 15.80 -8.77
C MET A 14 72.54 14.74 -9.86
N GLU A 15 73.51 13.90 -10.18
CA GLU A 15 73.35 12.77 -11.11
C GLU A 15 72.42 11.69 -10.52
N ALA A 16 72.56 11.38 -9.24
CA ALA A 16 71.64 10.49 -8.51
C ALA A 16 70.21 11.06 -8.45
N LEU A 17 70.06 12.37 -8.20
CA LEU A 17 68.76 13.07 -8.21
C LEU A 17 68.10 13.02 -9.59
N ASN A 18 68.87 13.25 -10.66
CA ASN A 18 68.37 13.19 -12.03
C ASN A 18 67.92 11.78 -12.41
N ALA A 19 68.68 10.76 -12.01
CA ALA A 19 68.29 9.36 -12.19
C ALA A 19 67.01 9.00 -11.43
N GLN A 20 66.87 9.52 -10.20
CA GLN A 20 65.69 9.31 -9.36
C GLN A 20 64.44 10.04 -9.92
N LEU A 21 64.61 11.26 -10.43
CA LEU A 21 63.57 12.00 -11.14
C LEU A 21 63.12 11.28 -12.42
N GLY A 22 64.06 10.75 -13.21
CA GLY A 22 63.73 9.96 -14.40
C GLY A 22 63.03 8.63 -14.07
N ALA A 23 63.36 8.01 -12.94
CA ALA A 23 62.62 6.85 -12.45
C ALA A 23 61.20 7.23 -11.98
N MET A 24 61.06 8.37 -11.33
CA MET A 24 59.76 8.90 -10.88
C MET A 24 58.88 9.30 -12.06
N GLU A 25 59.42 9.93 -13.10
CA GLU A 25 58.71 10.27 -14.33
C GLU A 25 58.15 9.00 -15.01
N LYS A 26 58.99 7.97 -15.16
CA LYS A 26 58.54 6.67 -15.72
C LYS A 26 57.48 5.99 -14.86
N PHE A 27 57.62 6.08 -13.53
CA PHE A 27 56.63 5.55 -12.60
C PHE A 27 55.30 6.29 -12.72
N VAL A 28 55.32 7.62 -12.75
CA VAL A 28 54.14 8.48 -12.89
C VAL A 28 53.45 8.24 -14.23
N ALA A 29 54.19 8.18 -15.33
CA ALA A 29 53.64 7.90 -16.66
C ALA A 29 52.90 6.55 -16.68
N ARG A 30 53.54 5.49 -16.18
CA ARG A 30 52.92 4.16 -16.09
C ARG A 30 51.67 4.17 -15.21
N ARG A 31 51.69 4.93 -14.12
CA ARG A 31 50.56 5.06 -13.20
C ARG A 31 49.39 5.82 -13.82
N PHE A 32 49.66 6.86 -14.60
CA PHE A 32 48.62 7.58 -15.36
C PHE A 32 47.97 6.69 -16.40
N ASP A 33 48.75 5.85 -17.10
CA ASP A 33 48.22 4.90 -18.07
C ASP A 33 47.31 3.86 -17.39
N GLU A 34 47.76 3.25 -16.28
CA GLU A 34 46.95 2.33 -15.49
C GLU A 34 45.64 2.96 -14.98
N ILE A 35 45.73 4.14 -14.35
CA ILE A 35 44.57 4.84 -13.81
C ILE A 35 43.60 5.22 -14.92
N SER A 36 44.10 5.66 -16.09
CA SER A 36 43.24 6.00 -17.22
C SER A 36 42.47 4.80 -17.74
N MET A 37 43.11 3.62 -17.80
CA MET A 37 42.44 2.38 -18.16
C MET A 37 41.42 1.95 -17.11
N GLU A 38 41.75 2.08 -15.83
CA GLU A 38 40.87 1.73 -14.71
C GLU A 38 39.65 2.66 -14.66
N ILE A 39 39.84 3.98 -14.77
CA ILE A 39 38.76 4.97 -14.83
C ILE A 39 37.83 4.70 -16.02
N ASN A 40 38.37 4.41 -17.20
CA ASN A 40 37.55 4.10 -18.37
C ASN A 40 36.73 2.82 -18.16
N ALA A 41 37.34 1.78 -17.58
CA ALA A 41 36.63 0.55 -17.23
C ALA A 41 35.53 0.79 -16.18
N THR A 42 35.80 1.59 -15.15
CA THR A 42 34.82 1.98 -14.13
C THR A 42 33.69 2.81 -14.74
N SER A 43 34.00 3.77 -15.62
CA SER A 43 32.98 4.58 -16.32
C SER A 43 32.03 3.68 -17.12
N GLN A 44 32.56 2.73 -17.88
CA GLN A 44 31.73 1.77 -18.62
C GLN A 44 30.89 0.89 -17.69
N GLN A 45 31.44 0.44 -16.56
CA GLN A 45 30.66 -0.34 -15.58
C GLN A 45 29.50 0.47 -14.98
N VAL A 46 29.72 1.76 -14.70
CA VAL A 46 28.68 2.67 -14.20
C VAL A 46 27.60 2.87 -15.26
N ASP A 47 27.96 3.14 -16.51
CA ASP A 47 27.01 3.31 -17.61
C ASP A 47 26.16 2.05 -17.83
N MET A 48 26.80 0.87 -17.79
CA MET A 48 26.10 -0.41 -17.88
C MET A 48 25.13 -0.64 -16.70
N ALA A 49 25.54 -0.25 -15.49
CA ALA A 49 24.68 -0.34 -14.31
C ALA A 49 23.49 0.62 -14.40
N GLU A 50 23.69 1.86 -14.87
CA GLU A 50 22.64 2.86 -15.06
C GLU A 50 21.61 2.42 -16.10
N SER A 51 22.08 1.92 -17.25
CA SER A 51 21.21 1.34 -18.28
C SER A 51 20.45 0.11 -17.76
N GLY A 52 21.11 -0.71 -16.94
CA GLY A 52 20.49 -1.86 -16.28
C GLY A 52 19.34 -1.44 -15.35
N ILE A 53 19.58 -0.44 -14.49
CA ILE A 53 18.57 0.10 -13.58
C ILE A 53 17.38 0.66 -14.37
N THR A 54 17.62 1.46 -15.41
CA THR A 54 16.56 2.05 -16.24
C THR A 54 15.69 0.96 -16.90
N THR A 55 16.32 -0.09 -17.42
CA THR A 55 15.60 -1.23 -18.02
C THR A 55 14.74 -1.95 -16.99
N ARG A 56 15.27 -2.20 -15.78
CA ARG A 56 14.53 -2.84 -14.68
C ARG A 56 13.34 -1.98 -14.23
N PHE A 57 13.49 -0.66 -14.15
CA PHE A 57 12.38 0.24 -13.85
C PHE A 57 11.33 0.26 -14.96
N ALA A 58 11.72 0.20 -16.22
CA ALA A 58 10.79 0.08 -17.34
C ALA A 58 9.98 -1.23 -17.27
N GLU A 59 10.64 -2.36 -16.98
CA GLU A 59 9.98 -3.66 -16.77
C GLU A 59 8.99 -3.62 -15.58
N ILE A 60 9.36 -2.96 -14.48
CA ILE A 60 8.48 -2.77 -13.31
C ILE A 60 7.24 -1.94 -13.71
N LEU A 61 7.43 -0.83 -14.40
CA LEU A 61 6.33 0.06 -14.82
C LEU A 61 5.41 -0.62 -15.83
N GLU A 62 5.95 -1.41 -16.75
CA GLU A 62 5.18 -2.20 -17.70
C GLU A 62 4.32 -3.25 -16.98
N ILE A 63 4.89 -3.96 -16.01
CA ILE A 63 4.16 -4.96 -15.22
C ILE A 63 3.13 -4.30 -14.29
N LEU A 64 3.47 -3.18 -13.64
CA LEU A 64 2.52 -2.39 -12.85
C LEU A 64 1.35 -1.91 -13.70
N GLY A 65 1.66 -1.38 -14.89
CA GLY A 65 0.66 -0.96 -15.87
C GLY A 65 -0.22 -2.11 -16.32
N ALA A 66 0.37 -3.27 -16.60
CA ALA A 66 -0.37 -4.48 -16.92
C ALA A 66 -1.27 -4.89 -15.75
N ILE A 67 -0.74 -5.02 -14.52
CA ILE A 67 -1.51 -5.36 -13.31
C ILE A 67 -2.68 -4.37 -13.10
N SER A 68 -2.47 -3.09 -13.41
CA SER A 68 -3.51 -2.05 -13.37
C SER A 68 -4.50 -2.10 -14.55
N TYR A 69 -4.20 -2.79 -15.65
CA TYR A 69 -4.99 -2.74 -16.89
C TYR A 69 -5.52 -4.10 -17.36
N HIS A 70 -5.34 -5.19 -16.60
CA HIS A 70 -5.98 -6.46 -16.98
C HIS A 70 -7.50 -6.29 -16.95
N GLY A 71 -8.11 -6.31 -18.13
CA GLY A 71 -9.56 -6.17 -18.40
C GLY A 71 -10.44 -7.30 -17.88
N SER A 72 -10.03 -7.94 -16.77
CA SER A 72 -10.81 -8.94 -16.06
C SER A 72 -11.71 -8.35 -14.97
N GLY A 73 -11.79 -7.02 -14.85
CA GLY A 73 -12.57 -6.37 -13.79
C GLY A 73 -11.97 -6.50 -12.38
N ASN A 74 -10.78 -7.08 -12.21
CA ASN A 74 -10.13 -7.28 -10.89
C ASN A 74 -8.85 -6.43 -10.73
N SER A 75 -8.71 -5.36 -11.49
CA SER A 75 -7.56 -4.44 -11.39
C SER A 75 -7.55 -3.66 -10.07
N ALA A 76 -6.39 -3.15 -9.63
CA ALA A 76 -6.28 -2.14 -8.57
C ALA A 76 -7.17 -0.91 -8.82
N ALA A 77 -7.32 -0.51 -10.09
CA ALA A 77 -8.26 0.56 -10.47
C ALA A 77 -9.72 0.15 -10.15
N ASN A 78 -10.06 -1.14 -10.29
CA ASN A 78 -11.37 -1.65 -9.91
C ASN A 78 -11.51 -1.75 -8.39
N SER A 79 -10.48 -2.17 -7.65
CA SER A 79 -10.50 -2.18 -6.19
C SER A 79 -10.79 -0.81 -5.57
N GLY A 80 -10.28 0.27 -6.17
CA GLY A 80 -10.62 1.64 -5.76
C GLY A 80 -12.10 1.98 -6.01
N VAL A 81 -12.62 1.62 -7.19
CA VAL A 81 -14.05 1.80 -7.54
C VAL A 81 -14.98 0.98 -6.65
N GLU A 82 -14.60 -0.26 -6.32
CA GLU A 82 -15.36 -1.14 -5.43
C GLU A 82 -15.42 -0.57 -4.00
N LEU A 83 -14.32 0.00 -3.49
CA LEU A 83 -14.30 0.66 -2.18
C LEU A 83 -15.16 1.94 -2.18
N GLU A 84 -15.13 2.73 -3.26
CA GLU A 84 -15.98 3.91 -3.41
C GLU A 84 -17.47 3.53 -3.42
N ALA A 85 -17.83 2.50 -4.17
CA ALA A 85 -19.21 1.98 -4.21
C ALA A 85 -19.67 1.43 -2.84
N VAL A 86 -18.75 0.84 -2.07
CA VAL A 86 -19.04 0.46 -0.68
C VAL A 86 -19.31 1.69 0.18
N ILE A 87 -18.52 2.75 0.06
CA ILE A 87 -18.73 3.99 0.83
C ILE A 87 -20.11 4.58 0.51
N GLU A 88 -20.45 4.70 -0.77
CA GLU A 88 -21.75 5.22 -1.23
C GLU A 88 -22.92 4.39 -0.68
N GLU A 89 -22.87 3.05 -0.84
CA GLU A 89 -23.92 2.16 -0.30
C GLU A 89 -24.02 2.23 1.23
N THR A 90 -22.90 2.41 1.93
CA THR A 90 -22.90 2.55 3.40
C THR A 90 -23.45 3.89 3.87
N GLU A 91 -23.19 4.96 3.12
CA GLU A 91 -23.71 6.30 3.42
C GLU A 91 -25.23 6.34 3.18
N ASP A 92 -25.69 5.80 2.06
CA ASP A 92 -27.12 5.69 1.75
C ASP A 92 -27.86 4.87 2.83
N ALA A 93 -27.33 3.70 3.19
CA ALA A 93 -27.94 2.87 4.22
C ALA A 93 -27.96 3.55 5.59
N ALA A 94 -26.88 4.26 5.96
CA ALA A 94 -26.84 5.03 7.20
C ALA A 94 -27.89 6.14 7.21
N ASN A 95 -28.04 6.89 6.12
CA ASN A 95 -29.07 7.92 5.98
C ASN A 95 -30.49 7.33 6.13
N HIS A 96 -30.78 6.21 5.45
CA HIS A 96 -32.07 5.52 5.60
C HIS A 96 -32.36 5.06 7.03
N ILE A 97 -31.35 4.55 7.75
CA ILE A 97 -31.50 4.14 9.15
C ILE A 97 -31.79 5.34 10.05
N LEU A 98 -31.07 6.45 9.86
CA LEU A 98 -31.26 7.68 10.63
C LEU A 98 -32.64 8.29 10.36
N ASP A 99 -33.06 8.38 9.10
CA ASP A 99 -34.36 8.92 8.72
C ASP A 99 -35.52 8.11 9.32
N ALA A 100 -35.42 6.77 9.29
CA ALA A 100 -36.42 5.90 9.92
C ALA A 100 -36.43 6.02 11.45
N ALA A 101 -35.26 6.16 12.07
CA ALA A 101 -35.16 6.40 13.51
C ALA A 101 -35.76 7.75 13.92
N ASP A 102 -35.54 8.80 13.14
CA ASP A 102 -36.12 10.12 13.37
C ASP A 102 -37.64 10.09 13.25
N ARG A 103 -38.21 9.41 12.23
CA ARG A 103 -39.66 9.21 12.13
C ARG A 103 -40.25 8.48 13.33
N ILE A 104 -39.57 7.43 13.80
CA ILE A 104 -39.98 6.71 15.02
C ILE A 104 -39.97 7.65 16.24
N MET A 105 -38.94 8.48 16.38
CA MET A 105 -38.84 9.45 17.46
C MET A 105 -40.00 10.47 17.40
N ASP A 106 -40.32 11.00 16.22
CA ASP A 106 -41.43 11.92 16.02
C ASP A 106 -42.76 11.29 16.43
N TYR A 107 -43.00 10.02 16.05
CA TYR A 107 -44.23 9.32 16.46
C TYR A 107 -44.33 9.14 17.97
N VAL A 108 -43.23 8.76 18.63
CA VAL A 108 -43.20 8.49 20.07
C VAL A 108 -43.30 9.78 20.90
N THR A 109 -42.78 10.89 20.38
CA THR A 109 -42.79 12.19 21.07
C THR A 109 -43.98 13.08 20.70
N SER A 110 -44.80 12.66 19.74
CA SER A 110 -46.00 13.39 19.32
C SER A 110 -47.03 13.52 20.44
N ASP A 111 -47.69 14.69 20.51
CA ASP A 111 -48.80 14.98 21.43
C ASP A 111 -50.13 14.29 21.02
N GLU A 112 -50.06 13.13 20.35
CA GLU A 112 -51.25 12.38 19.93
C GLU A 112 -52.01 11.80 21.14
N ASP A 113 -53.34 11.66 21.02
CA ASP A 113 -54.15 11.04 22.07
C ASP A 113 -54.01 9.52 22.06
N TRP A 114 -53.02 9.04 22.82
CA TRP A 114 -52.73 7.62 23.00
C TRP A 114 -53.87 6.81 23.64
N ASN A 115 -54.90 7.47 24.20
CA ASN A 115 -56.08 6.78 24.71
C ASN A 115 -57.07 6.39 23.61
N ASP A 116 -57.00 7.01 22.42
CA ASP A 116 -57.78 6.58 21.26
C ASP A 116 -57.17 5.31 20.66
N PRO A 117 -57.90 4.18 20.66
CA PRO A 117 -57.42 2.94 20.07
C PRO A 117 -57.01 3.09 18.60
N LYS A 118 -57.70 3.93 17.82
CA LYS A 118 -57.41 4.08 16.38
C LYS A 118 -56.08 4.79 16.14
N THR A 119 -55.83 5.87 16.88
CA THR A 119 -54.58 6.63 16.86
C THR A 119 -53.40 5.75 17.25
N ARG A 120 -53.50 5.05 18.38
CA ARG A 120 -52.46 4.13 18.85
C ARG A 120 -52.16 3.01 17.85
N ASP A 121 -53.20 2.38 17.29
CA ASP A 121 -53.01 1.27 16.35
C ASP A 121 -52.36 1.77 15.04
N SER A 122 -52.72 2.96 14.56
CA SER A 122 -52.09 3.59 13.39
C SER A 122 -50.62 3.94 13.62
N VAL A 123 -50.27 4.55 14.77
CA VAL A 123 -48.89 4.87 15.11
C VAL A 123 -48.05 3.61 15.25
N ARG A 124 -48.60 2.55 15.86
CA ARG A 124 -47.92 1.25 15.99
C ARG A 124 -47.59 0.64 14.63
N GLU A 125 -48.50 0.70 13.67
CA GLU A 125 -48.28 0.21 12.31
C GLU A 125 -47.15 0.99 11.60
N ARG A 126 -47.11 2.32 11.74
CA ARG A 126 -46.04 3.15 11.18
C ARG A 126 -44.68 2.84 11.79
N ILE A 127 -44.59 2.76 13.12
CA ILE A 127 -43.36 2.38 13.83
C ILE A 127 -42.89 1.00 13.37
N GLN A 128 -43.82 0.05 13.20
CA GLN A 128 -43.47 -1.29 12.70
C GLN A 128 -42.92 -1.23 11.28
N GLY A 129 -43.46 -0.38 10.41
CA GLY A 129 -42.94 -0.13 9.06
C GLY A 129 -41.52 0.44 9.08
N ASP A 130 -41.27 1.46 9.90
CA ASP A 130 -39.94 2.10 10.00
C ASP A 130 -38.90 1.15 10.61
N ILE A 131 -39.28 0.29 11.56
CA ILE A 131 -38.40 -0.77 12.08
C ILE A 131 -38.06 -1.78 10.97
N GLN A 132 -39.01 -2.14 10.11
CA GLN A 132 -38.73 -3.01 8.97
C GLN A 132 -37.78 -2.34 7.96
N GLU A 133 -37.94 -1.04 7.72
CA GLU A 133 -37.05 -0.25 6.87
C GLU A 133 -35.61 -0.26 7.41
N ILE A 134 -35.42 -0.03 8.72
CA ILE A 134 -34.10 -0.13 9.36
C ILE A 134 -33.49 -1.52 9.17
N LEU A 135 -34.27 -2.59 9.40
CA LEU A 135 -33.79 -3.96 9.26
C LEU A 135 -33.40 -4.29 7.81
N MET A 136 -34.16 -3.79 6.83
CA MET A 136 -33.81 -3.93 5.42
C MET A 136 -32.57 -3.11 5.07
N ALA A 137 -32.48 -1.87 5.54
CA ALA A 137 -31.33 -1.02 5.29
C ALA A 137 -30.05 -1.71 5.77
N CYS A 138 -30.04 -2.27 7.00
CA CYS A 138 -28.93 -3.03 7.60
C CYS A 138 -28.38 -4.19 6.75
N THR A 139 -29.13 -4.70 5.77
CA THR A 139 -28.63 -5.73 4.84
C THR A 139 -27.42 -5.28 4.02
N PHE A 140 -27.17 -3.95 3.93
CA PHE A 140 -25.95 -3.39 3.33
C PHE A 140 -24.66 -3.90 3.99
N GLN A 141 -24.70 -4.29 5.27
CA GLN A 141 -23.52 -4.73 6.02
C GLN A 141 -22.93 -6.03 5.45
N ASP A 142 -23.77 -6.97 5.05
CA ASP A 142 -23.32 -8.23 4.43
C ASP A 142 -22.71 -7.97 3.04
N LEU A 143 -23.39 -7.17 2.21
CA LEU A 143 -22.90 -6.79 0.89
C LEU A 143 -21.55 -6.03 0.99
N THR A 144 -21.46 -5.10 1.94
CA THR A 144 -20.24 -4.36 2.27
C THR A 144 -19.11 -5.29 2.70
N GLY A 145 -19.38 -6.23 3.61
CA GLY A 145 -18.40 -7.21 4.09
C GLY A 145 -17.86 -8.11 2.97
N GLN A 146 -18.75 -8.56 2.07
CA GLN A 146 -18.36 -9.34 0.89
C GLN A 146 -17.49 -8.53 -0.08
N ARG A 147 -17.88 -7.28 -0.38
CA ARG A 147 -17.12 -6.40 -1.30
C ARG A 147 -15.76 -6.01 -0.75
N ILE A 148 -15.66 -5.68 0.53
CA ILE A 148 -14.38 -5.39 1.21
C ILE A 148 -13.46 -6.62 1.13
N ARG A 149 -13.99 -7.82 1.41
CA ARG A 149 -13.21 -9.06 1.34
C ARG A 149 -12.71 -9.35 -0.08
N ASN A 150 -13.55 -9.15 -1.10
CA ASN A 150 -13.16 -9.30 -2.50
C ASN A 150 -12.07 -8.30 -2.90
N THR A 151 -12.20 -7.05 -2.49
CA THR A 151 -11.21 -5.99 -2.74
C THR A 151 -9.87 -6.33 -2.09
N LEU A 152 -9.87 -6.77 -0.83
CA LEU A 152 -8.66 -7.17 -0.10
C LEU A 152 -7.97 -8.37 -0.77
N ASN A 153 -8.74 -9.36 -1.21
CA ASN A 153 -8.22 -10.49 -1.97
C ASN A 153 -7.56 -10.04 -3.28
N ASN A 154 -8.17 -9.08 -3.99
CA ASN A 154 -7.58 -8.49 -5.20
C ASN A 154 -6.25 -7.79 -4.90
N LEU A 155 -6.19 -6.99 -3.82
CA LEU A 155 -4.97 -6.32 -3.40
C LEU A 155 -3.85 -7.32 -3.04
N HIS A 156 -4.18 -8.41 -2.34
CA HIS A 156 -3.22 -9.48 -2.05
C HIS A 156 -2.69 -10.18 -3.31
N GLN A 157 -3.54 -10.40 -4.32
CA GLN A 157 -3.08 -10.94 -5.60
C GLN A 157 -2.11 -9.99 -6.31
N ILE A 158 -2.37 -8.68 -6.24
CA ILE A 158 -1.48 -7.64 -6.78
C ILE A 158 -0.14 -7.65 -6.04
N GLU A 159 -0.17 -7.67 -4.70
CA GLU A 159 1.01 -7.75 -3.85
C GLU A 159 1.86 -8.99 -4.14
N SER A 160 1.23 -10.16 -4.28
CA SER A 160 1.90 -11.42 -4.60
C SER A 160 2.58 -11.36 -5.97
N ARG A 161 1.90 -10.82 -6.99
CA ARG A 161 2.46 -10.65 -8.34
C ARG A 161 3.61 -9.65 -8.35
N LEU A 162 3.49 -8.55 -7.60
CA LEU A 162 4.54 -7.56 -7.48
C LEU A 162 5.77 -8.14 -6.77
N SER A 163 5.56 -8.91 -5.69
CA SER A 163 6.64 -9.61 -4.98
C SER A 163 7.37 -10.60 -5.89
N ALA A 164 6.62 -11.43 -6.63
CA ALA A 164 7.21 -12.36 -7.61
C ALA A 164 7.98 -11.63 -8.73
N THR A 165 7.54 -10.42 -9.09
CA THR A 165 8.23 -9.58 -10.07
C THR A 165 9.54 -9.05 -9.51
N PHE A 166 9.53 -8.51 -8.30
CA PHE A 166 10.76 -8.05 -7.64
C PHE A 166 11.78 -9.18 -7.44
N GLU A 167 11.32 -10.38 -7.10
CA GLU A 167 12.19 -11.57 -7.02
C GLU A 167 12.86 -11.89 -8.35
N LYS A 168 12.13 -11.85 -9.48
CA LYS A 168 12.71 -12.04 -10.83
C LYS A 168 13.76 -10.99 -11.18
N LEU A 169 13.63 -9.79 -10.62
CA LEU A 169 14.56 -8.68 -10.80
C LEU A 169 15.75 -8.73 -9.82
N GLY A 170 15.80 -9.72 -8.92
CA GLY A 170 16.85 -9.87 -7.91
C GLY A 170 16.68 -8.96 -6.68
N ILE A 171 15.54 -8.28 -6.55
CA ILE A 171 15.23 -7.38 -5.44
C ILE A 171 14.45 -8.20 -4.40
N LYS A 172 15.05 -8.47 -3.25
CA LYS A 172 14.37 -9.12 -2.13
C LYS A 172 13.53 -8.10 -1.37
N VAL A 173 12.26 -7.96 -1.74
CA VAL A 173 11.28 -7.23 -0.95
C VAL A 173 10.71 -8.18 0.10
N LYS A 174 10.84 -7.84 1.39
CA LYS A 174 10.04 -8.48 2.42
C LYS A 174 8.74 -7.67 2.54
N PRO A 175 7.59 -8.19 2.07
CA PRO A 175 6.34 -7.51 2.31
C PRO A 175 6.06 -7.50 3.82
N ASP A 176 5.75 -6.33 4.37
CA ASP A 176 5.28 -6.19 5.75
C ASP A 176 3.80 -6.60 5.80
N GLN A 177 3.56 -7.90 5.95
CA GLN A 177 2.22 -8.49 5.97
C GLN A 177 1.57 -8.45 7.35
N SER A 178 2.25 -7.92 8.37
CA SER A 178 1.83 -8.03 9.76
C SER A 178 0.53 -7.27 10.07
N HIS A 179 0.19 -6.25 9.28
CA HIS A 179 -0.91 -5.32 9.60
C HIS A 179 -2.23 -5.55 8.85
N ILE A 180 -2.24 -6.33 7.76
CA ILE A 180 -3.44 -6.48 6.91
C ILE A 180 -4.26 -7.71 7.33
N ALA A 181 -3.62 -8.87 7.52
CA ALA A 181 -4.30 -10.12 7.84
C ALA A 181 -5.16 -10.04 9.11
N GLU A 182 -4.66 -9.37 10.15
CA GLU A 182 -5.38 -9.18 11.41
C GLU A 182 -6.64 -8.31 11.25
N LYS A 183 -6.60 -7.31 10.37
CA LYS A 183 -7.74 -6.42 10.11
C LYS A 183 -8.83 -7.07 9.25
N VAL A 184 -8.45 -7.91 8.28
CA VAL A 184 -9.42 -8.66 7.45
C VAL A 184 -10.25 -9.63 8.30
N GLN A 185 -9.61 -10.24 9.31
CA GLN A 185 -10.28 -11.19 10.20
C GLN A 185 -11.26 -10.49 11.16
N LYS A 186 -10.94 -9.26 11.59
CA LYS A 186 -11.78 -8.44 12.47
C LYS A 186 -12.99 -7.81 11.76
N ALA A 187 -12.89 -7.55 10.46
CA ALA A 187 -14.00 -7.00 9.66
C ALA A 187 -15.14 -8.02 9.41
N SER A 188 -14.97 -9.28 9.81
CA SER A 188 -15.98 -10.34 9.73
C SER A 188 -16.92 -10.38 10.94
N SER A 189 -17.22 -9.24 11.58
CA SER A 189 -18.01 -9.13 12.81
C SER A 189 -19.50 -9.51 12.68
N GLN A 190 -19.87 -10.22 11.62
CA GLN A 190 -21.19 -10.82 11.47
C GLN A 190 -21.47 -11.84 12.59
N ASP A 191 -20.43 -12.50 13.10
CA ASP A 191 -20.55 -13.44 14.23
C ASP A 191 -21.10 -12.77 15.50
N GLU A 192 -20.77 -11.49 15.75
CA GLU A 192 -21.27 -10.77 16.94
C GLU A 192 -22.72 -10.30 16.77
N ILE A 193 -23.10 -9.91 15.55
CA ILE A 193 -24.48 -9.48 15.21
C ILE A 193 -25.43 -10.67 15.21
N ASP A 194 -25.01 -11.81 14.66
CA ASP A 194 -25.82 -13.03 14.62
C ASP A 194 -26.02 -13.61 16.03
N VAL A 195 -25.02 -13.50 16.91
CA VAL A 195 -25.14 -13.84 18.33
C VAL A 195 -26.13 -12.92 19.04
N LEU A 196 -26.04 -11.60 18.82
CA LEU A 196 -26.99 -10.63 19.39
C LEU A 196 -28.43 -10.87 18.91
N LEU A 197 -28.63 -11.17 17.62
CA LEU A 197 -29.94 -11.49 17.05
C LEU A 197 -30.50 -12.82 17.60
N ALA A 198 -29.64 -13.81 17.85
CA ALA A 198 -30.02 -15.07 18.49
C ALA A 198 -30.42 -14.88 19.97
N GLU A 199 -29.72 -14.02 20.70
CA GLU A 199 -30.04 -13.65 22.08
C GLU A 199 -31.38 -12.87 22.16
N MET A 200 -31.65 -11.99 21.19
CA MET A 200 -32.93 -11.26 21.14
C MET A 200 -34.13 -12.17 20.81
N ASN A 201 -33.95 -13.16 19.94
CA ASN A 201 -35.01 -14.12 19.59
C ASN A 201 -35.29 -15.12 20.72
N SER A 202 -34.30 -15.44 21.55
CA SER A 202 -34.50 -16.30 22.73
C SER A 202 -35.23 -15.60 23.88
N GLN A 203 -35.20 -14.26 23.95
CA GLN A 203 -35.99 -13.49 24.94
C GLN A 203 -37.47 -13.30 24.57
N LYS A 204 -37.84 -13.39 23.28
CA LYS A 204 -39.25 -13.31 22.83
C LYS A 204 -40.03 -14.62 22.99
N GLY A 205 -39.34 -15.72 23.33
CA GLY A 205 -39.92 -17.05 23.47
C GLY A 205 -40.28 -17.48 24.90
N SER A 206 -40.17 -16.59 25.90
CA SER A 206 -40.47 -16.89 27.31
C SER A 206 -41.64 -16.07 27.87
#